data_AF-A0A0S7X2R7-F1
#
_entry.id   AF-A0A0S7X2R7-F1
#
_cell.length_a   1.000
_cell.length_b   1.000
_cell.length_c   1.000
_cell.angle_alpha   90.00
_cell.angle_beta   90.00
_cell.angle_gamma   90.00
#
_symmetry.space_group_name_H-M   'P 1'
#
loop_
_entity.id
_entity.type
_entity.pdbx_description
1 polymer ?
#
loop_
_entity_poly.entity_id
_entity_poly.type
_entity_poly.pdbx_seq_one_letter_code
_entity_poly.pdbx_strand_id
1 'polypeptide(L)'
;NKEDFLRKIYSNPTKIIPLLSILTDEAARKKDKIACDILKQAGQELALAVNTVIKKLNFQKQSFPLVLVGSMFKSKILLSTVKKQVKKTAPKAEFILPKNKPVIGAVKLALEK
;
A
#
# COMPACT_ATOMS: atom_id res chain seq x y z
N ASN A 1 -3.14 15.90 24.52
CA ASN A 1 -4.55 15.48 24.55
C ASN A 1 -4.93 14.92 23.16
N LYS A 2 -5.88 13.96 23.07
CA LYS A 2 -6.38 13.38 21.80
C LYS A 2 -6.91 14.45 20.84
N GLU A 3 -7.63 15.44 21.37
CA GLU A 3 -8.19 16.54 20.55
C GLU A 3 -7.10 17.40 19.90
N ASP A 4 -6.05 17.74 20.66
CA ASP A 4 -4.92 18.50 20.12
C ASP A 4 -4.18 17.72 19.03
N PHE A 5 -4.06 16.41 19.19
CA PHE A 5 -3.44 15.53 18.21
C PHE A 5 -4.23 15.47 16.91
N LEU A 6 -5.56 15.31 17.00
CA LEU A 6 -6.45 15.34 15.83
C LEU A 6 -6.38 16.70 15.14
N ARG A 7 -6.50 17.80 15.89
CA ARG A 7 -6.39 19.16 15.34
C ARG A 7 -5.06 19.37 14.60
N LYS A 8 -3.96 18.84 15.14
CA LYS A 8 -2.64 18.90 14.49
C LYS A 8 -2.58 18.07 13.22
N ILE A 9 -3.17 16.87 13.16
CA ILE A 9 -3.22 16.06 11.94
C ILE A 9 -4.04 16.75 10.85
N TYR A 10 -5.25 17.21 11.20
CA TYR A 10 -6.19 17.79 10.25
C TYR A 10 -5.80 19.19 9.77
N SER A 11 -4.83 19.86 10.43
CA SER A 11 -4.29 21.13 9.92
C SER A 11 -3.40 20.97 8.69
N ASN A 12 -2.77 19.79 8.50
CA ASN A 12 -1.98 19.49 7.30
C ASN A 12 -1.92 17.97 7.02
N PRO A 13 -3.04 17.35 6.62
CA PRO A 13 -3.14 15.89 6.52
C PRO A 13 -2.21 15.30 5.45
N THR A 14 -2.00 16.01 4.35
CA THR A 14 -1.14 15.57 3.24
C THR A 14 0.33 15.46 3.64
N LYS A 15 0.78 16.27 4.60
CA LYS A 15 2.14 16.20 5.14
C LYS A 15 2.26 15.22 6.30
N ILE A 16 1.25 15.16 7.16
CA ILE A 16 1.34 14.46 8.45
C ILE A 16 1.05 12.96 8.31
N ILE A 17 0.02 12.58 7.53
CA ILE A 17 -0.37 11.16 7.39
C ILE A 17 0.76 10.30 6.80
N PRO A 18 1.50 10.74 5.76
CA PRO A 18 2.64 9.98 5.26
C PRO A 18 3.73 9.80 6.32
N LEU A 19 4.02 10.82 7.13
CA LEU A 19 5.01 10.76 8.19
C LEU A 19 4.61 9.75 9.27
N LEU A 20 3.34 9.79 9.71
CA LEU A 20 2.82 8.83 10.69
C LEU A 20 2.90 7.38 10.17
N SER A 21 2.69 7.18 8.87
CA SER A 21 2.81 5.85 8.26
C SER A 21 4.24 5.31 8.31
N ILE A 22 5.24 6.18 8.11
CA ILE A 22 6.67 5.84 8.24
C ILE A 22 7.01 5.52 9.70
N LEU A 23 6.58 6.36 10.64
CA LEU A 23 6.80 6.16 12.07
C LEU A 23 6.17 4.86 12.57
N THR A 24 4.98 4.52 12.05
CA THR A 24 4.31 3.25 12.37
C THR A 24 5.16 2.06 11.88
N ASP A 25 5.73 2.13 10.67
CA ASP A 25 6.61 1.07 10.16
C ASP A 25 7.92 0.97 10.96
N GLU A 26 8.48 2.09 11.43
CA GLU A 26 9.63 2.10 12.34
C GLU A 26 9.34 1.44 13.68
N ALA A 27 8.20 1.77 14.30
CA ALA A 27 7.77 1.15 15.54
C ALA A 27 7.53 -0.36 15.36
N ALA A 28 6.90 -0.77 14.26
CA ALA A 28 6.69 -2.18 13.94
C ALA A 28 8.01 -2.93 13.75
N ARG A 29 9.04 -2.31 13.14
CA ARG A 29 10.40 -2.88 13.06
C ARG A 29 11.03 -3.12 14.44
N LYS A 30 10.67 -2.31 15.43
CA LYS A 30 11.05 -2.48 16.84
C LYS A 30 10.16 -3.46 17.61
N LYS A 31 9.36 -4.26 16.90
CA LYS A 31 8.42 -5.26 17.45
C LYS A 31 7.29 -4.66 18.30
N ASP A 32 6.97 -3.38 18.09
CA ASP A 32 5.75 -2.80 18.68
C ASP A 32 4.52 -3.53 18.13
N LYS A 33 3.74 -4.13 19.03
CA LYS A 33 2.60 -4.96 18.66
C LYS A 33 1.48 -4.15 18.01
N ILE A 34 1.19 -2.96 18.54
CA ILE A 34 0.12 -2.10 18.04
C ILE A 34 0.47 -1.64 16.63
N ALA A 35 1.71 -1.20 16.41
CA ALA A 35 2.18 -0.80 15.10
C ALA A 35 2.16 -1.94 14.09
N CYS A 36 2.55 -3.16 14.49
CA CYS A 36 2.43 -4.35 13.65
C CYS A 36 0.97 -4.61 13.26
N ASP A 37 0.03 -4.48 14.19
CA ASP A 37 -1.38 -4.75 13.95
C ASP A 37 -2.02 -3.67 13.07
N ILE A 38 -1.64 -2.40 13.22
CA ILE A 38 -2.03 -1.31 12.31
C ILE A 38 -1.60 -1.63 10.87
N LEU A 39 -0.35 -2.05 10.65
CA LEU A 39 0.14 -2.38 9.30
C LEU A 39 -0.54 -3.61 8.70
N LYS A 40 -0.88 -4.61 9.53
CA LYS A 40 -1.66 -5.77 9.08
C LYS A 40 -3.07 -5.36 8.68
N GLN A 41 -3.76 -4.54 9.48
CA GLN A 41 -5.09 -4.04 9.16
C GLN A 41 -5.06 -3.22 7.87
N ALA A 42 -4.13 -2.28 7.74
CA ALA A 42 -3.96 -1.51 6.51
C ALA A 42 -3.69 -2.41 5.28
N GLY A 43 -2.86 -3.44 5.43
CA GLY A 43 -2.62 -4.41 4.36
C GLY A 43 -3.85 -5.26 3.99
N GLN A 44 -4.73 -5.57 4.95
CA GLN A 44 -5.99 -6.27 4.70
C GLN A 44 -6.97 -5.38 3.93
N GLU A 45 -7.12 -4.12 4.32
CA GLU A 45 -7.97 -3.15 3.62
C GLU A 45 -7.51 -2.90 2.18
N LEU A 46 -6.19 -2.74 1.97
CA LEU A 46 -5.63 -2.62 0.62
C LEU A 46 -5.92 -3.88 -0.21
N ALA A 47 -5.76 -5.07 0.36
CA ALA A 47 -6.08 -6.31 -0.33
C ALA A 47 -7.57 -6.46 -0.63
N LEU A 48 -8.45 -5.98 0.24
CA LEU A 48 -9.89 -5.95 0.02
C LEU A 48 -10.23 -5.09 -1.20
N ALA A 49 -9.67 -3.87 -1.27
CA ALA A 49 -9.86 -2.99 -2.42
C ALA A 49 -9.39 -3.64 -3.73
N VAL A 50 -8.20 -4.23 -3.74
CA VAL A 50 -7.65 -4.96 -4.90
C VAL A 50 -8.55 -6.13 -5.30
N ASN A 51 -8.96 -6.96 -4.33
CA ASN A 51 -9.79 -8.13 -4.59
C ASN A 51 -11.17 -7.77 -5.15
N THR A 52 -11.73 -6.63 -4.74
CA THR A 52 -12.98 -6.10 -5.30
C THR A 52 -12.84 -5.82 -6.79
N VAL A 53 -11.75 -5.18 -7.21
CA VAL A 53 -11.48 -4.90 -8.63
C VAL A 53 -11.23 -6.19 -9.41
N ILE A 54 -10.43 -7.11 -8.87
CA ILE A 54 -10.18 -8.42 -9.49
C ILE A 54 -11.49 -9.16 -9.78
N LYS A 55 -12.41 -9.19 -8.81
CA LYS A 55 -13.72 -9.82 -8.97
C LYS A 55 -14.56 -9.13 -10.03
N LYS A 56 -14.60 -7.79 -10.00
CA LYS A 56 -15.37 -6.99 -10.98
C LYS A 56 -14.88 -7.21 -12.42
N LEU A 57 -13.59 -7.47 -12.60
CA LEU A 57 -12.98 -7.74 -13.91
C LEU A 57 -12.92 -9.22 -14.28
N ASN A 58 -13.38 -10.15 -13.41
CA ASN A 58 -13.26 -11.60 -13.59
C ASN A 58 -11.81 -12.11 -13.75
N PHE A 59 -10.86 -11.50 -13.03
CA PHE A 59 -9.43 -11.81 -13.13
C PHE A 59 -8.95 -12.90 -12.17
N GLN A 60 -9.83 -13.49 -11.34
CA GLN A 60 -9.45 -14.47 -10.30
C GLN A 60 -8.59 -15.64 -10.80
N LYS A 61 -8.83 -16.10 -12.04
CA LYS A 61 -8.14 -17.27 -12.64
C LYS A 61 -7.07 -16.89 -13.68
N GLN A 62 -6.88 -15.60 -13.92
CA GLN A 62 -5.99 -15.07 -14.96
C GLN A 62 -4.61 -14.72 -14.39
N SER A 63 -3.56 -14.81 -15.22
CA SER A 63 -2.26 -14.20 -14.91
C SER A 63 -2.33 -12.74 -15.33
N PHE A 64 -1.93 -11.84 -14.44
CA PHE A 64 -1.87 -10.40 -14.75
C PHE A 64 -0.86 -9.71 -13.84
N PRO A 65 -0.22 -8.62 -14.33
CA PRO A 65 0.65 -7.80 -13.52
C PRO A 65 -0.17 -6.97 -12.51
N LEU A 66 0.12 -7.11 -11.23
CA LEU A 66 -0.39 -6.26 -10.16
C LEU A 66 0.76 -5.36 -9.66
N VAL A 67 0.78 -4.12 -10.17
CA VAL A 67 1.83 -3.15 -9.84
C VAL A 67 1.52 -2.44 -8.52
N LEU A 68 2.45 -2.52 -7.57
CA LEU A 68 2.34 -1.93 -6.24
C LEU A 68 3.09 -0.59 -6.18
N VAL A 69 2.35 0.51 -6.29
CA VAL A 69 2.93 1.87 -6.28
C VAL A 69 2.75 2.54 -4.92
N GLY A 70 3.83 3.09 -4.37
CA GLY A 70 3.81 3.84 -3.10
C GLY A 70 4.94 3.42 -2.16
N SER A 71 5.44 4.37 -1.37
CA SER A 71 6.57 4.14 -0.44
C SER A 71 6.25 3.10 0.64
N MET A 72 4.99 2.98 1.05
CA MET A 72 4.58 2.03 2.10
C MET A 72 4.73 0.57 1.70
N PHE A 73 4.77 0.24 0.41
CA PHE A 73 5.05 -1.13 -0.04
C PHE A 73 6.50 -1.59 0.24
N LYS A 74 7.37 -0.71 0.74
CA LYS A 74 8.67 -1.07 1.32
C LYS A 74 8.55 -1.76 2.69
N SER A 75 7.44 -1.57 3.41
CA SER A 75 7.17 -2.26 4.67
C SER A 75 6.96 -3.75 4.44
N LYS A 76 7.76 -4.59 5.12
CA LYS A 76 7.67 -6.06 5.00
C LYS A 76 6.32 -6.59 5.50
N ILE A 77 5.77 -6.03 6.57
CA ILE A 77 4.51 -6.47 7.17
C ILE A 77 3.33 -6.14 6.24
N LEU A 78 3.28 -4.91 5.75
CA LEU A 78 2.22 -4.48 4.83
C LEU A 78 2.28 -5.27 3.52
N LEU A 79 3.47 -5.35 2.90
CA LEU A 79 3.64 -6.05 1.63
C LEU A 79 3.29 -7.54 1.72
N SER A 80 3.76 -8.23 2.77
CA SER A 80 3.44 -9.65 2.98
C SER A 80 1.96 -9.87 3.24
N THR A 81 1.30 -8.98 3.99
CA THR A 81 -0.13 -9.05 4.25
C THR A 81 -0.94 -8.88 2.97
N VAL A 82 -0.63 -7.87 2.15
CA VAL A 82 -1.28 -7.64 0.85
C VAL A 82 -1.12 -8.86 -0.06
N LYS A 83 0.12 -9.33 -0.24
CA LYS A 83 0.41 -10.51 -1.08
C LYS A 83 -0.36 -11.74 -0.61
N LYS A 84 -0.36 -12.02 0.70
CA LYS A 84 -1.06 -13.17 1.28
C LYS A 84 -2.57 -13.11 1.01
N GLN A 85 -3.19 -11.96 1.21
CA GLN A 85 -4.65 -11.82 1.08
C GLN A 85 -5.10 -11.77 -0.39
N VAL A 86 -4.33 -11.13 -1.28
CA VAL A 86 -4.66 -11.09 -2.71
C VAL A 86 -4.49 -12.48 -3.35
N LYS A 87 -3.44 -13.22 -3.00
CA LYS A 87 -3.22 -14.58 -3.54
C LYS A 87 -4.34 -15.57 -3.24
N LYS A 88 -5.13 -15.36 -2.18
CA LYS A 88 -6.32 -16.17 -1.90
C LYS A 88 -7.42 -16.00 -2.97
N THR A 89 -7.51 -14.82 -3.56
CA THR A 89 -8.52 -14.48 -4.58
C THR A 89 -7.97 -14.66 -6.00
N ALA A 90 -6.72 -14.28 -6.24
CA ALA A 90 -6.03 -14.39 -7.52
C ALA A 90 -4.63 -15.00 -7.32
N PRO A 91 -4.52 -16.35 -7.26
CA PRO A 91 -3.24 -17.02 -7.00
C PRO A 91 -2.19 -16.80 -8.09
N LYS A 92 -2.63 -16.46 -9.32
CA LYS A 92 -1.79 -16.18 -10.48
C LYS A 92 -1.43 -14.69 -10.64
N ALA A 93 -1.81 -13.82 -9.69
CA ALA A 93 -1.42 -12.41 -9.75
C ALA A 93 0.10 -12.24 -9.60
N GLU A 94 0.70 -11.48 -10.50
CA GLU A 94 2.14 -11.22 -10.54
C GLU A 94 2.44 -9.87 -9.89
N PHE A 95 2.96 -9.88 -8.66
CA PHE A 95 3.21 -8.66 -7.90
C PHE A 95 4.47 -7.95 -8.37
N ILE A 96 4.30 -6.77 -8.95
CA ILE A 96 5.41 -5.95 -9.47
C ILE A 96 5.64 -4.77 -8.53
N LEU A 97 6.84 -4.68 -7.97
CA LEU A 97 7.33 -3.45 -7.34
C LEU A 97 8.11 -2.67 -8.41
N PRO A 98 7.61 -1.52 -8.87
CA PRO A 98 8.31 -0.74 -9.87
C PRO A 98 9.66 -0.29 -9.31
N LYS A 99 10.74 -0.63 -10.03
CA LYS A 99 12.11 -0.19 -9.70
C LYS A 99 12.31 1.30 -9.97
N ASN A 100 11.50 1.86 -10.87
CA ASN A 100 11.64 3.21 -11.37
C ASN A 100 10.57 4.14 -10.77
N LYS A 101 10.92 5.42 -10.58
CA LYS A 101 9.97 6.42 -10.07
C LYS A 101 8.80 6.65 -11.06
N PRO A 102 7.58 6.95 -10.57
CA PRO A 102 6.41 7.23 -11.42
C PRO A 102 6.64 8.30 -12.51
N VAL A 103 7.62 9.17 -12.30
CA VAL A 103 8.07 10.23 -13.23
C VAL A 103 8.39 9.71 -14.63
N ILE A 104 8.87 8.46 -14.80
CA ILE A 104 9.21 7.96 -16.15
C ILE A 104 7.97 7.91 -17.05
N GLY A 105 6.79 7.59 -16.51
CA GLY A 105 5.54 7.60 -17.30
C GLY A 105 5.20 8.99 -17.80
N ALA A 106 5.33 10.01 -16.95
CA ALA A 106 5.09 11.41 -17.32
C ALA A 106 6.13 11.93 -18.34
N VAL A 107 7.40 11.57 -18.17
CA VAL A 107 8.47 11.92 -19.11
C VAL A 107 8.23 11.25 -20.46
N LYS A 108 7.86 9.97 -20.48
CA LYS A 108 7.57 9.25 -21.73
C LYS A 108 6.35 9.85 -22.46
N LEU A 109 5.28 10.17 -21.73
CA LEU A 109 4.11 10.87 -22.30
C LEU A 109 4.46 12.26 -22.84
N ALA A 110 5.43 12.95 -22.25
CA ALA A 110 5.91 14.24 -22.74
C ALA A 110 6.80 14.11 -23.99
N LEU A 111 7.51 12.99 -24.15
CA LEU A 111 8.35 12.67 -25.32
C LEU A 111 7.57 12.04 -26.48
N GLU A 112 6.37 11.50 -26.23
CA GLU A 112 5.44 11.03 -27.25
C GLU A 112 4.62 12.19 -27.88
N LYS A 113 5.00 13.44 -27.58
CA LYS A 113 4.63 14.66 -28.31
C LYS A 113 5.80 15.17 -29.13
#